data_AF-A0A7S4RJ61-F1
#
_entry.id   AF-A0A7S4RJ61-F1
#
_cell.length_a   1.000
_cell.length_b   1.000
_cell.length_c   1.000
_cell.angle_alpha   90.00
_cell.angle_beta   90.00
_cell.angle_gamma   90.00
#
_symmetry.space_group_name_H-M   'P 1'
#
loop_
_entity.id
_entity.type
_entity.pdbx_description
1 polymer ?
#
loop_
_entity_poly.entity_id
_entity_poly.type
_entity_poly.pdbx_seq_one_letter_code
_entity_poly.pdbx_strand_id
1 'polypeptide(L)'
;HAAPRGVGPAHRSHRTGSCAPARTPPQDTMVLSREDALKMVQANSTALALMPKDIASDREFILEAAKENGGILEFTSLKMCADREIVMAAVRQDGMTLAFASAELKADTEVVGTAVLQNPDAIKNASREIRDAVECLEKASDAMKDDRGIVLLAVTRNWAALGHASFRLRADRELVLLAVDQDPRGLDFASVGMKSDREVVLKCVRQNGHTLRHATDKLRADPELVQEAAKRHYKAFACAARSMREDRNFVMEVVRHQAMALRYASTELRADADIVMEAITRNGWALKYASDELRANRKYVLAAVKSNGYALQFASDELRANRHVVLKATKTSGGAWIYASKELRMNREFVLEVVKQHSKALKYVSKEMADDREIVEEAVRHNGGALKYASDYLRTDHELVMEVLKKKLSAFELMNVDEDEIRADCIKARAKMKYVKSPQSCASPPDSPVAKPVLRSAREDLPVASEGLGKILAAIAAD
;
A
#
# COMPACT_ATOMS: atom_id res chain seq x y z
N HIS A 1 34.11 -16.68 45.14
CA HIS A 1 35.34 -17.47 44.92
C HIS A 1 36.47 -16.49 44.63
N ALA A 2 37.50 -16.34 45.46
CA ALA A 2 38.49 -17.30 45.99
C ALA A 2 39.79 -17.23 45.16
N ALA A 3 40.82 -16.68 45.78
CA ALA A 3 42.23 -16.66 45.33
C ALA A 3 42.99 -17.80 46.08
N PRO A 4 44.32 -17.80 46.37
CA PRO A 4 45.45 -16.95 45.92
C PRO A 4 46.73 -17.77 45.60
N ARG A 5 47.92 -17.14 45.76
CA ARG A 5 49.31 -17.66 45.97
C ARG A 5 50.27 -17.39 44.79
N GLY A 6 51.51 -16.92 45.00
CA GLY A 6 52.12 -16.37 46.22
C GLY A 6 53.67 -16.30 46.17
N VAL A 7 54.27 -15.35 46.93
CA VAL A 7 55.64 -15.30 47.52
C VAL A 7 56.79 -15.95 46.72
N GLY A 8 57.84 -15.26 46.25
CA GLY A 8 58.80 -14.41 47.00
C GLY A 8 59.99 -15.26 47.52
N PRO A 9 61.09 -14.71 48.11
CA PRO A 9 61.58 -13.32 48.25
C PRO A 9 62.90 -13.15 47.41
N ALA A 10 64.08 -12.59 47.75
CA ALA A 10 64.65 -11.79 48.86
C ALA A 10 66.01 -11.12 48.44
N HIS A 11 66.30 -9.90 48.94
CA HIS A 11 67.66 -9.34 49.22
C HIS A 11 68.69 -9.14 48.07
N ARG A 12 69.72 -8.27 48.13
CA ARG A 12 70.27 -7.42 49.22
C ARG A 12 70.96 -6.13 48.69
N SER A 13 70.59 -4.99 49.29
CA SER A 13 71.33 -3.73 49.55
C SER A 13 72.75 -3.40 49.01
N HIS A 14 72.91 -2.11 48.65
CA HIS A 14 74.01 -1.15 48.98
C HIS A 14 75.13 -0.74 47.97
N ARG A 15 75.43 0.58 48.06
CA ARG A 15 76.68 1.34 47.79
C ARG A 15 77.06 1.77 46.35
N THR A 16 76.62 3.00 46.02
CA THR A 16 77.47 4.16 45.69
C THR A 16 78.71 3.97 44.80
N GLY A 17 78.64 4.49 43.58
CA GLY A 17 79.81 4.86 42.76
C GLY A 17 79.64 6.28 42.21
N SER A 18 80.72 7.08 42.20
CA SER A 18 80.72 8.45 41.67
C SER A 18 81.01 8.47 40.17
N CYS A 19 80.39 9.39 39.43
CA CYS A 19 80.84 9.77 38.08
C CYS A 19 80.46 11.21 37.71
N ALA A 20 81.23 11.79 36.79
CA ALA A 20 81.19 13.20 36.41
C ALA A 20 80.06 13.52 35.37
N PRO A 21 79.77 14.79 35.04
CA PRO A 21 78.53 15.15 34.35
C PRO A 21 78.52 14.72 32.88
N ALA A 22 77.47 13.98 32.50
CA ALA A 22 77.14 13.75 31.10
C ALA A 22 76.65 15.06 30.46
N ARG A 23 77.14 15.35 29.25
CA ARG A 23 76.77 16.56 28.48
C ARG A 23 75.28 16.51 28.12
N THR A 24 74.60 17.65 28.19
CA THR A 24 73.32 17.84 27.51
C THR A 24 73.52 17.70 26.00
N PRO A 25 72.78 16.81 25.29
CA PRO A 25 72.76 16.81 23.84
C PRO A 25 72.07 18.09 23.32
N PRO A 26 72.29 18.48 22.05
CA PRO A 26 71.63 19.65 21.46
C PRO A 26 70.10 19.49 21.42
N GLN A 27 69.38 20.60 21.52
CA GLN A 27 68.00 20.66 21.04
C GLN A 27 68.04 20.84 19.52
N ASP A 28 68.22 19.73 18.78
CA ASP A 28 67.99 19.73 17.34
C ASP A 28 66.49 19.99 17.10
N THR A 29 66.16 21.24 16.77
CA THR A 29 64.81 21.63 16.36
C THR A 29 64.50 20.98 15.02
N MET A 30 63.92 19.78 15.09
CA MET A 30 63.52 18.98 13.94
C MET A 30 62.47 19.78 13.14
N VAL A 31 62.89 20.38 12.02
CA VAL A 31 62.03 21.20 11.17
C VAL A 31 61.05 20.27 10.46
N LEU A 32 59.84 20.14 11.01
CA LEU A 32 58.77 19.35 10.44
C LEU A 32 58.43 19.92 9.05
N SER A 33 58.61 19.12 7.99
CA SER A 33 58.33 19.57 6.63
C SER A 33 56.83 19.75 6.40
N ARG A 34 56.43 20.67 5.51
CA ARG A 34 55.00 20.87 5.17
C ARG A 34 54.36 19.58 4.66
N GLU A 35 55.08 18.78 3.87
CA GLU A 35 54.58 17.49 3.39
C GLU A 35 54.39 16.46 4.50
N ASP A 36 55.32 16.36 5.45
CA ASP A 36 55.22 15.38 6.53
C ASP A 36 54.16 15.79 7.56
N ALA A 37 54.00 17.10 7.79
CA ALA A 37 52.86 17.64 8.53
C ALA A 37 51.52 17.29 7.84
N LEU A 38 51.41 17.44 6.52
CA LEU A 38 50.19 17.04 5.77
C LEU A 38 49.91 15.54 5.91
N LYS A 39 50.92 14.67 5.73
CA LYS A 39 50.80 13.20 5.92
C LYS A 39 50.32 12.86 7.34
N MET A 40 50.82 13.56 8.36
CA MET A 40 50.39 13.37 9.75
C MET A 40 48.92 13.76 9.98
N VAL A 41 48.44 14.87 9.41
CA VAL A 41 47.03 15.29 9.53
C VAL A 41 46.09 14.40 8.71
N GLN A 42 46.51 13.98 7.52
CA GLN A 42 45.78 13.03 6.66
C GLN A 42 45.56 11.70 7.40
N ALA A 43 46.56 11.22 8.15
CA ALA A 43 46.44 10.02 8.98
C ALA A 43 45.63 10.24 10.27
N ASN A 44 45.71 11.42 10.89
CA ASN A 44 44.99 11.76 12.12
C ASN A 44 44.89 13.28 12.34
N SER A 45 43.68 13.83 12.43
CA SER A 45 43.45 15.26 12.66
C SER A 45 44.00 15.78 13.99
N THR A 46 44.08 14.93 15.04
CA THR A 46 44.64 15.36 16.34
C THR A 46 46.13 15.68 16.26
N ALA A 47 46.83 15.30 15.18
CA ALA A 47 48.23 15.62 14.99
C ALA A 47 48.50 17.14 14.96
N LEU A 48 47.53 17.95 14.51
CA LEU A 48 47.66 19.41 14.47
C LEU A 48 47.94 20.01 15.85
N ALA A 49 47.32 19.47 16.91
CA ALA A 49 47.49 19.93 18.28
C ALA A 49 48.91 19.71 18.85
N LEU A 50 49.75 18.94 18.15
CA LEU A 50 51.15 18.67 18.49
C LEU A 50 52.15 19.45 17.61
N MET A 51 51.67 20.24 16.64
CA MET A 51 52.53 20.95 15.69
C MET A 51 53.06 22.29 16.23
N PRO A 52 54.19 22.80 15.69
CA PRO A 52 54.63 24.17 15.92
C PRO A 52 53.52 25.18 15.61
N LYS A 53 53.39 26.22 16.45
CA LYS A 53 52.33 27.23 16.32
C LYS A 53 52.33 27.94 14.97
N ASP A 54 53.50 28.06 14.34
CA ASP A 54 53.67 28.74 13.06
C ASP A 54 52.99 27.95 11.93
N ILE A 55 53.11 26.62 11.96
CA ILE A 55 52.41 25.71 11.03
C ILE A 55 50.92 25.64 11.39
N ALA A 56 50.57 25.49 12.66
CA ALA A 56 49.18 25.42 13.11
C ALA A 56 48.38 26.73 12.96
N SER A 57 49.05 27.84 12.62
CA SER A 57 48.44 29.15 12.33
C SER A 57 48.51 29.56 10.86
N ASP A 58 49.17 28.78 10.00
CA ASP A 58 49.24 29.06 8.56
C ASP A 58 47.91 28.73 7.87
N ARG A 59 47.28 29.74 7.29
CA ARG A 59 46.02 29.60 6.55
C ARG A 59 46.15 28.62 5.39
N GLU A 60 47.27 28.64 4.65
CA GLU A 60 47.43 27.78 3.48
C GLU A 60 47.57 26.32 3.88
N PHE A 61 48.45 26.01 4.85
CA PHE A 61 48.58 24.68 5.41
C PHE A 61 47.25 24.15 5.95
N ILE A 62 46.49 24.95 6.72
CA ILE A 62 45.19 24.52 7.23
C ILE A 62 44.17 24.31 6.11
N LEU A 63 44.14 25.15 5.07
CA LEU A 63 43.26 24.98 3.90
C LEU A 63 43.63 23.75 3.04
N GLU A 64 44.91 23.42 2.96
CA GLU A 64 45.42 22.23 2.28
C GLU A 64 45.09 20.96 3.08
N ALA A 65 45.40 20.96 4.37
CA ALA A 65 45.11 19.86 5.28
C ALA A 65 43.59 19.63 5.46
N ALA A 66 42.75 20.67 5.40
CA ALA A 66 41.29 20.55 5.42
C ALA A 66 40.70 19.89 4.14
N LYS A 67 41.43 19.90 3.01
CA LYS A 67 41.05 19.13 1.81
C LYS A 67 41.39 17.64 1.96
N GLU A 68 42.36 17.29 2.79
CA GLU A 68 42.76 15.90 3.05
C GLU A 68 41.98 15.27 4.21
N ASN A 69 41.72 16.03 5.28
CA ASN A 69 40.99 15.57 6.46
C ASN A 69 40.17 16.71 7.10
N GLY A 70 38.85 16.68 6.92
CA GLY A 70 37.95 17.70 7.47
C GLY A 70 37.91 17.75 9.01
N GLY A 71 38.26 16.64 9.69
CA GLY A 71 38.35 16.57 11.15
C GLY A 71 39.39 17.51 11.76
N ILE A 72 40.21 18.18 10.93
CA ILE A 72 41.14 19.22 11.37
C ILE A 72 40.45 20.39 12.11
N LEU A 73 39.21 20.75 11.74
CA LEU A 73 38.53 21.93 12.29
C LEU A 73 38.42 21.91 13.83
N GLU A 74 38.25 20.74 14.44
CA GLU A 74 38.21 20.54 15.90
C GLU A 74 39.47 21.09 16.62
N PHE A 75 40.63 21.05 15.96
CA PHE A 75 41.93 21.41 16.52
C PHE A 75 42.47 22.75 16.00
N THR A 76 41.70 23.46 15.16
CA THR A 76 42.10 24.77 14.63
C THR A 76 41.69 25.94 15.52
N SER A 77 42.30 27.11 15.31
CA SER A 77 41.87 28.34 15.99
C SER A 77 40.52 28.84 15.47
N LEU A 78 39.75 29.52 16.33
CA LEU A 78 38.44 30.10 15.99
C LEU A 78 38.47 31.01 14.74
N LYS A 79 39.63 31.59 14.41
CA LYS A 79 39.83 32.38 13.18
C LYS A 79 39.72 31.52 11.91
N MET A 80 40.23 30.28 11.95
CA MET A 80 40.12 29.34 10.82
C MET A 80 38.72 28.69 10.77
N CYS A 81 38.09 28.44 11.94
CA CYS A 81 36.69 28.01 12.01
C CYS A 81 35.69 29.07 11.49
N ALA A 82 36.12 30.32 11.31
CA ALA A 82 35.36 31.39 10.67
C ALA A 82 35.78 31.65 9.21
N ASP A 83 36.77 30.93 8.68
CA ASP A 83 37.20 31.05 7.29
C ASP A 83 36.34 30.16 6.39
N ARG A 84 35.57 30.80 5.51
CA ARG A 84 34.61 30.11 4.63
C ARG A 84 35.28 29.08 3.72
N GLU A 85 36.49 29.32 3.23
CA GLU A 85 37.16 28.37 2.32
C GLU A 85 37.65 27.13 3.06
N ILE A 86 38.23 27.32 4.25
CA ILE A 86 38.69 26.22 5.11
C ILE A 86 37.51 25.36 5.55
N VAL A 87 36.43 26.00 6.03
CA VAL A 87 35.22 25.28 6.43
C VAL A 87 34.57 24.57 5.24
N MET A 88 34.46 25.20 4.06
CA MET A 88 33.94 24.54 2.86
C MET A 88 34.81 23.38 2.36
N ALA A 89 36.13 23.40 2.59
CA ALA A 89 37.00 22.27 2.29
C ALA A 89 36.74 21.11 3.27
N ALA A 90 36.78 21.39 4.58
CA ALA A 90 36.56 20.39 5.62
C ALA A 90 35.17 19.73 5.56
N VAL A 91 34.12 20.54 5.37
CA VAL A 91 32.73 20.11 5.28
C VAL A 91 32.45 19.20 4.07
N ARG A 92 33.25 19.31 3.00
CA ARG A 92 33.19 18.40 1.84
C ARG A 92 33.79 17.03 2.14
N GLN A 93 34.71 16.92 3.09
CA GLN A 93 35.29 15.64 3.52
C GLN A 93 34.48 14.98 4.64
N ASP A 94 34.02 15.75 5.63
CA ASP A 94 33.05 15.31 6.63
C ASP A 94 32.09 16.45 7.00
N GLY A 95 30.81 16.28 6.69
CA GLY A 95 29.75 17.26 6.97
C GLY A 95 29.50 17.46 8.46
N MET A 96 29.84 16.50 9.32
CA MET A 96 29.72 16.66 10.78
C MET A 96 30.67 17.73 11.32
N THR A 97 31.76 18.04 10.62
CA THR A 97 32.71 19.10 10.99
C THR A 97 32.10 20.49 11.03
N LEU A 98 30.90 20.69 10.44
CA LEU A 98 30.05 21.85 10.66
C LEU A 98 29.83 22.15 12.15
N ALA A 99 29.91 21.15 13.04
CA ALA A 99 29.90 21.32 14.50
C ALA A 99 30.92 22.35 15.00
N PHE A 100 32.08 22.45 14.36
CA PHE A 100 33.21 23.30 14.78
C PHE A 100 33.24 24.68 14.10
N ALA A 101 32.45 24.88 13.04
CA ALA A 101 32.38 26.15 12.32
C ALA A 101 31.82 27.31 13.17
N SER A 102 32.08 28.55 12.74
CA SER A 102 31.55 29.76 13.39
C SER A 102 30.01 29.81 13.35
N ALA A 103 29.40 30.60 14.24
CA ALA A 103 27.95 30.79 14.26
C ALA A 103 27.41 31.40 12.95
N GLU A 104 28.22 32.24 12.30
CA GLU A 104 27.91 32.86 11.00
C GLU A 104 27.90 31.81 9.87
N LEU A 105 28.92 30.94 9.81
CA LEU A 105 28.99 29.87 8.80
C LEU A 105 27.96 28.74 9.05
N LYS A 106 27.50 28.58 10.29
CA LYS A 106 26.33 27.74 10.62
C LYS A 106 24.99 28.34 10.16
N ALA A 107 24.98 29.63 9.77
CA ALA A 107 23.84 30.31 9.17
C ALA A 107 24.00 30.55 7.65
N ASP A 108 25.13 30.13 7.05
CA ASP A 108 25.37 30.17 5.61
C ASP A 108 24.68 28.98 4.92
N THR A 109 23.75 29.27 4.00
CA THR A 109 22.87 28.26 3.39
C THR A 109 23.60 27.37 2.37
N GLU A 110 24.73 27.80 1.80
CA GLU A 110 25.58 26.96 0.95
C GLU A 110 26.50 26.06 1.78
N VAL A 111 27.03 26.58 2.90
CA VAL A 111 27.91 25.80 3.82
C VAL A 111 27.09 24.69 4.49
N VAL A 112 25.94 25.05 5.07
CA VAL A 112 25.00 24.06 5.62
C VAL A 112 24.47 23.14 4.51
N GLY A 113 24.19 23.68 3.33
CA GLY A 113 23.79 22.90 2.16
C GLY A 113 24.79 21.80 1.81
N THR A 114 26.07 22.17 1.71
CA THR A 114 27.19 21.25 1.43
C THR A 114 27.36 20.22 2.54
N ALA A 115 27.24 20.62 3.81
CA ALA A 115 27.35 19.71 4.96
C ALA A 115 26.28 18.62 4.94
N VAL A 116 25.03 18.99 4.66
CA VAL A 116 23.88 18.07 4.68
C VAL A 116 23.86 17.17 3.43
N LEU A 117 24.42 17.64 2.31
CA LEU A 117 24.66 16.81 1.12
C LEU A 117 25.76 15.76 1.34
N GLN A 118 26.79 16.06 2.16
CA GLN A 118 27.81 15.09 2.55
C GLN A 118 27.28 14.10 3.61
N ASN A 119 26.63 14.62 4.66
CA ASN A 119 26.01 13.82 5.72
C ASN A 119 24.67 14.46 6.17
N PRO A 120 23.52 13.81 5.91
CA PRO A 120 22.20 14.34 6.27
C PRO A 120 21.96 14.68 7.74
N ASP A 121 22.77 14.14 8.66
CA ASP A 121 22.70 14.43 10.09
C ASP A 121 23.42 15.74 10.49
N ALA A 122 24.28 16.28 9.63
CA ALA A 122 24.99 17.55 9.85
C ALA A 122 24.04 18.74 10.08
N ILE A 123 22.79 18.65 9.61
CA ILE A 123 21.74 19.65 9.83
C ILE A 123 21.56 19.97 11.33
N LYS A 124 21.82 19.00 12.22
CA LYS A 124 21.76 19.17 13.69
C LYS A 124 22.68 20.29 14.20
N ASN A 125 23.78 20.55 13.49
CA ASN A 125 24.83 21.52 13.83
C ASN A 125 24.63 22.91 13.21
N ALA A 126 23.66 23.07 12.31
CA ALA A 126 23.32 24.35 11.70
C ALA A 126 22.64 25.31 12.70
N SER A 127 22.46 26.58 12.29
CA SER A 127 21.72 27.58 13.04
C SER A 127 20.31 27.10 13.38
N ARG A 128 19.72 27.63 14.45
CA ARG A 128 18.33 27.28 14.81
C ARG A 128 17.37 27.68 13.71
N GLU A 129 17.63 28.84 13.13
CA GLU A 129 16.85 29.49 12.09
C GLU A 129 16.75 28.61 10.83
N ILE A 130 17.86 27.98 10.41
CA ILE A 130 17.85 27.03 9.29
C ILE A 130 17.22 25.70 9.69
N ARG A 131 17.48 25.17 10.89
CA ARG A 131 16.89 23.90 11.34
C ARG A 131 15.36 23.96 11.42
N ASP A 132 14.83 24.96 12.12
CA ASP A 132 13.39 25.18 12.31
C ASP A 132 12.70 25.42 10.94
N ALA A 133 13.38 26.08 9.97
CA ALA A 133 12.88 26.31 8.61
C ALA A 133 12.96 25.07 7.68
N VAL A 134 14.01 24.26 7.79
CA VAL A 134 14.17 23.01 7.00
C VAL A 134 13.23 21.90 7.49
N GLU A 135 12.88 21.90 8.79
CA GLU A 135 11.85 21.02 9.34
C GLU A 135 10.42 21.48 8.99
N CYS A 136 10.14 22.79 9.04
CA CYS A 136 8.79 23.32 8.87
C CYS A 136 8.74 24.60 8.01
N LEU A 137 9.06 24.46 6.71
CA LEU A 137 9.13 25.58 5.76
C LEU A 137 7.85 26.43 5.68
N GLU A 138 6.68 25.88 5.99
CA GLU A 138 5.42 26.62 6.14
C GLU A 138 5.55 27.83 7.08
N LYS A 139 6.23 27.63 8.22
CA LYS A 139 6.40 28.62 9.30
C LYS A 139 7.64 29.50 9.12
N ALA A 140 8.50 29.19 8.15
CA ALA A 140 9.69 29.98 7.86
C ALA A 140 9.33 31.39 7.35
N SER A 141 10.28 32.33 7.42
CA SER A 141 10.09 33.67 6.87
C SER A 141 10.00 33.63 5.34
N ASP A 142 9.41 34.66 4.72
CA ASP A 142 9.29 34.69 3.25
C ASP A 142 10.64 34.81 2.55
N ALA A 143 11.65 35.37 3.22
CA ALA A 143 13.05 35.34 2.75
C ALA A 143 13.60 33.90 2.72
N MET A 144 13.35 33.08 3.74
CA MET A 144 13.73 31.67 3.78
C MET A 144 12.95 30.80 2.76
N LYS A 145 11.75 31.24 2.35
CA LYS A 145 10.95 30.60 1.30
C LYS A 145 11.39 30.97 -0.12
N ASP A 146 12.17 32.05 -0.31
CA ASP A 146 12.83 32.41 -1.58
C ASP A 146 14.34 32.05 -1.59
N ASP A 147 14.91 31.62 -0.46
CA ASP A 147 16.27 31.07 -0.38
C ASP A 147 16.34 29.66 -0.99
N ARG A 148 17.14 29.52 -2.05
CA ARG A 148 17.28 28.25 -2.79
C ARG A 148 17.89 27.14 -1.95
N GLY A 149 18.82 27.44 -1.05
CA GLY A 149 19.53 26.45 -0.23
C GLY A 149 18.61 25.85 0.84
N ILE A 150 17.86 26.69 1.57
CA ILE A 150 16.88 26.25 2.57
C ILE A 150 15.78 25.42 1.90
N VAL A 151 15.25 25.87 0.75
CA VAL A 151 14.23 25.12 0.02
C VAL A 151 14.78 23.81 -0.54
N LEU A 152 16.01 23.78 -1.08
CA LEU A 152 16.66 22.54 -1.53
C LEU A 152 16.79 21.53 -0.38
N LEU A 153 17.22 21.98 0.81
CA LEU A 153 17.34 21.13 2.00
C LEU A 153 15.98 20.63 2.50
N ALA A 154 14.97 21.48 2.54
CA ALA A 154 13.61 21.10 2.93
C ALA A 154 13.00 20.10 1.94
N VAL A 155 13.13 20.35 0.63
CA VAL A 155 12.63 19.47 -0.44
C VAL A 155 13.39 18.13 -0.46
N THR A 156 14.70 18.11 -0.22
CA THR A 156 15.49 16.86 -0.11
C THR A 156 14.97 15.94 0.99
N ARG A 157 14.44 16.49 2.09
CA ARG A 157 13.89 15.72 3.22
C ARG A 157 12.39 15.40 3.05
N ASN A 158 11.65 16.27 2.37
CA ASN A 158 10.22 16.15 2.14
C ASN A 158 9.79 16.93 0.90
N TRP A 159 9.48 16.23 -0.20
CA TRP A 159 8.93 16.79 -1.43
C TRP A 159 7.79 17.81 -1.24
N ALA A 160 6.96 17.66 -0.19
CA ALA A 160 5.83 18.55 0.04
C ALA A 160 6.25 19.96 0.49
N ALA A 161 7.49 20.14 0.99
CA ALA A 161 8.05 21.46 1.28
C ALA A 161 8.03 22.38 0.05
N LEU A 162 8.12 21.82 -1.17
CA LEU A 162 8.01 22.57 -2.41
C LEU A 162 6.70 23.39 -2.49
N GLY A 163 5.62 22.98 -1.81
CA GLY A 163 4.36 23.73 -1.73
C GLY A 163 4.46 25.09 -1.03
N HIS A 164 5.41 25.25 -0.11
CA HIS A 164 5.59 26.48 0.68
C HIS A 164 6.71 27.38 0.14
N ALA A 165 7.47 26.92 -0.85
CA ALA A 165 8.49 27.69 -1.52
C ALA A 165 7.90 28.82 -2.40
N SER A 166 8.73 29.84 -2.68
CA SER A 166 8.34 30.99 -3.50
C SER A 166 7.87 30.57 -4.90
N PHE A 167 7.13 31.46 -5.57
CA PHE A 167 6.71 31.20 -6.95
C PHE A 167 7.90 31.02 -7.91
N ARG A 168 9.06 31.66 -7.62
CA ARG A 168 10.30 31.49 -8.40
C ARG A 168 10.87 30.09 -8.22
N LEU A 169 11.05 29.64 -6.98
CA LEU A 169 11.62 28.33 -6.69
C LEU A 169 10.69 27.18 -7.09
N ARG A 170 9.36 27.39 -7.09
CA ARG A 170 8.39 26.44 -7.67
C ARG A 170 8.44 26.38 -9.21
N ALA A 171 9.25 27.20 -9.87
CA ALA A 171 9.58 27.10 -11.29
C ALA A 171 11.01 26.58 -11.57
N ASP A 172 11.81 26.33 -10.53
CA ASP A 172 13.14 25.74 -10.65
C ASP A 172 13.03 24.25 -11.07
N ARG A 173 13.67 23.88 -12.18
CA ARG A 173 13.59 22.51 -12.73
C ARG A 173 14.20 21.48 -11.77
N GLU A 174 15.28 21.81 -11.07
CA GLU A 174 15.99 20.88 -10.20
C GLU A 174 15.16 20.60 -8.93
N LEU A 175 14.64 21.65 -8.28
CA LEU A 175 13.78 21.50 -7.11
C LEU A 175 12.49 20.74 -7.44
N VAL A 176 11.88 21.02 -8.60
CA VAL A 176 10.68 20.31 -9.06
C VAL A 176 10.98 18.85 -9.40
N LEU A 177 12.09 18.55 -10.08
CA LEU A 177 12.49 17.17 -10.38
C LEU A 177 12.82 16.38 -9.11
N LEU A 178 13.51 16.98 -8.15
CA LEU A 178 13.85 16.37 -6.86
C LEU A 178 12.61 16.04 -6.00
N ALA A 179 11.59 16.90 -6.02
CA ALA A 179 10.31 16.60 -5.40
C ALA A 179 9.58 15.47 -6.13
N VAL A 180 9.57 15.49 -7.47
CA VAL A 180 8.94 14.48 -8.34
C VAL A 180 9.63 13.10 -8.26
N ASP A 181 10.92 13.04 -7.97
CA ASP A 181 11.64 11.77 -7.75
C ASP A 181 11.25 11.06 -6.45
N GLN A 182 10.83 11.82 -5.43
CA GLN A 182 10.30 11.27 -4.18
C GLN A 182 8.81 10.92 -4.29
N ASP A 183 8.01 11.83 -4.84
CA ASP A 183 6.58 11.64 -5.05
C ASP A 183 6.09 12.47 -6.26
N PRO A 184 5.43 11.86 -7.26
CA PRO A 184 4.88 12.60 -8.40
C PRO A 184 3.88 13.70 -8.05
N ARG A 185 3.34 13.73 -6.82
CA ARG A 185 2.53 14.83 -6.27
C ARG A 185 3.33 16.12 -6.05
N GLY A 186 4.66 16.10 -6.11
CA GLY A 186 5.48 17.31 -6.19
C GLY A 186 5.11 18.21 -7.38
N LEU A 187 4.60 17.61 -8.47
CA LEU A 187 4.07 18.35 -9.62
C LEU A 187 2.87 19.22 -9.25
N ASP A 188 2.04 18.85 -8.26
CA ASP A 188 0.88 19.63 -7.81
C ASP A 188 1.29 21.06 -7.41
N PHE A 189 2.47 21.23 -6.80
CA PHE A 189 3.00 22.50 -6.30
C PHE A 189 3.77 23.33 -7.35
N ALA A 190 4.31 22.66 -8.37
CA ALA A 190 5.14 23.27 -9.40
C ALA A 190 4.41 24.35 -10.23
N SER A 191 5.18 25.21 -10.90
CA SER A 191 4.65 26.30 -11.73
C SER A 191 3.90 25.79 -12.96
N VAL A 192 3.08 26.66 -13.57
CA VAL A 192 2.35 26.34 -14.81
C VAL A 192 3.31 26.04 -15.98
N GLY A 193 4.51 26.61 -15.95
CA GLY A 193 5.59 26.28 -16.89
C GLY A 193 6.05 24.83 -16.75
N MET A 194 6.36 24.38 -15.52
CA MET A 194 6.75 22.99 -15.26
C MET A 194 5.61 22.00 -15.51
N LYS A 195 4.36 22.39 -15.27
CA LYS A 195 3.15 21.62 -15.65
C LYS A 195 2.88 21.59 -17.17
N SER A 196 3.62 22.37 -17.94
CA SER A 196 3.64 22.37 -19.41
C SER A 196 4.91 21.73 -19.99
N ASP A 197 5.86 21.33 -19.13
CA ASP A 197 7.07 20.65 -19.56
C ASP A 197 6.79 19.16 -19.79
N ARG A 198 6.99 18.72 -21.03
CA ARG A 198 6.68 17.35 -21.44
C ARG A 198 7.50 16.31 -20.68
N GLU A 199 8.77 16.59 -20.39
CA GLU A 199 9.68 15.62 -19.77
C GLU A 199 9.37 15.46 -18.28
N VAL A 200 9.18 16.58 -17.57
CA VAL A 200 8.81 16.57 -16.14
C VAL A 200 7.48 15.84 -15.96
N VAL A 201 6.47 16.15 -16.79
CA VAL A 201 5.16 15.49 -16.71
C VAL A 201 5.25 14.01 -17.13
N LEU A 202 6.02 13.65 -18.16
CA LEU A 202 6.21 12.25 -18.56
C LEU A 202 6.90 11.43 -17.46
N LYS A 203 7.85 12.02 -16.73
CA LYS A 203 8.49 11.41 -15.55
C LYS A 203 7.45 11.13 -14.45
N CYS A 204 6.58 12.09 -14.14
CA CYS A 204 5.47 11.92 -13.21
C CYS A 204 4.49 10.82 -13.66
N VAL A 205 4.11 10.82 -14.94
CA VAL A 205 3.12 9.90 -15.53
C VAL A 205 3.60 8.46 -15.52
N ARG A 206 4.90 8.22 -15.78
CA ARG A 206 5.51 6.87 -15.74
C ARG A 206 5.49 6.25 -14.34
N GLN A 207 5.64 7.06 -13.29
CA GLN A 207 5.49 6.61 -11.91
C GLN A 207 4.01 6.45 -11.52
N ASN A 208 3.17 7.44 -11.82
CA ASN A 208 1.75 7.44 -11.49
C ASN A 208 0.93 8.16 -12.58
N GLY A 209 0.18 7.39 -13.39
CA GLY A 209 -0.61 7.93 -14.50
C GLY A 209 -1.66 8.98 -14.10
N HIS A 210 -2.13 9.00 -12.84
CA HIS A 210 -3.07 10.02 -12.37
C HIS A 210 -2.50 11.44 -12.34
N THR A 211 -1.17 11.61 -12.39
CA THR A 211 -0.49 12.92 -12.43
C THR A 211 -0.83 13.75 -13.67
N LEU A 212 -1.29 13.10 -14.75
CA LEU A 212 -1.83 13.75 -15.95
C LEU A 212 -2.91 14.80 -15.64
N ARG A 213 -3.61 14.68 -14.50
CA ARG A 213 -4.59 15.69 -14.02
C ARG A 213 -4.00 17.08 -13.75
N HIS A 214 -2.68 17.19 -13.57
CA HIS A 214 -1.95 18.44 -13.29
C HIS A 214 -1.25 19.02 -14.52
N ALA A 215 -1.13 18.25 -15.59
CA ALA A 215 -0.58 18.69 -16.85
C ALA A 215 -1.49 19.75 -17.48
N THR A 216 -0.92 20.73 -18.19
CA THR A 216 -1.75 21.71 -18.92
C THR A 216 -2.46 21.07 -20.10
N ASP A 217 -3.58 21.68 -20.53
CA ASP A 217 -4.53 21.11 -21.49
C ASP A 217 -3.88 20.65 -22.81
N LYS A 218 -2.80 21.33 -23.24
CA LYS A 218 -1.97 20.94 -24.38
C LYS A 218 -1.31 19.56 -24.18
N LEU A 219 -0.75 19.29 -23.00
CA LEU A 219 -0.18 17.98 -22.66
C LEU A 219 -1.27 16.94 -22.36
N ARG A 220 -2.44 17.36 -21.85
CA ARG A 220 -3.61 16.46 -21.73
C ARG A 220 -4.20 16.08 -23.10
N ALA A 221 -3.75 16.71 -24.18
CA ALA A 221 -4.02 16.37 -25.57
C ALA A 221 -2.83 15.73 -26.32
N ASP A 222 -1.73 15.39 -25.62
CA ASP A 222 -0.58 14.66 -26.20
C ASP A 222 -0.91 13.16 -26.28
N PRO A 223 -0.98 12.54 -27.48
CA PRO A 223 -1.39 11.14 -27.60
C PRO A 223 -0.46 10.17 -26.88
N GLU A 224 0.86 10.35 -26.94
CA GLU A 224 1.81 9.43 -26.29
C GLU A 224 1.72 9.53 -24.77
N LEU A 225 1.64 10.75 -24.23
CA LEU A 225 1.56 11.00 -22.80
C LEU A 225 0.23 10.47 -22.21
N VAL A 226 -0.88 10.69 -22.92
CA VAL A 226 -2.19 10.13 -22.53
C VAL A 226 -2.19 8.60 -22.63
N GLN A 227 -1.59 8.02 -23.67
CA GLN A 227 -1.54 6.56 -23.83
C GLN A 227 -0.69 5.92 -22.72
N GLU A 228 0.46 6.51 -22.37
CA GLU A 228 1.29 6.02 -21.25
C GLU A 228 0.57 6.17 -19.90
N ALA A 229 -0.09 7.30 -19.64
CA ALA A 229 -0.91 7.47 -18.44
C ALA A 229 -2.02 6.43 -18.33
N ALA A 230 -2.73 6.17 -19.43
CA ALA A 230 -3.79 5.16 -19.49
C ALA A 230 -3.25 3.74 -19.31
N LYS A 231 -2.12 3.38 -19.95
CA LYS A 231 -1.41 2.10 -19.78
C LYS A 231 -1.12 1.82 -18.31
N ARG A 232 -0.61 2.81 -17.56
CA ARG A 232 -0.32 2.71 -16.12
C ARG A 232 -1.59 2.48 -15.30
N HIS A 233 -2.66 3.22 -15.56
CA HIS A 233 -3.96 3.01 -14.90
C HIS A 233 -5.12 3.59 -15.71
N TYR A 234 -6.12 2.77 -16.05
CA TYR A 234 -7.24 3.17 -16.91
C TYR A 234 -8.02 4.42 -16.46
N LYS A 235 -8.05 4.73 -15.14
CA LYS A 235 -8.71 5.94 -14.63
C LYS A 235 -7.94 7.23 -14.92
N ALA A 236 -6.67 7.16 -15.31
CA ALA A 236 -5.91 8.32 -15.78
C ALA A 236 -6.47 8.87 -17.09
N PHE A 237 -7.09 8.02 -17.93
CA PHE A 237 -7.74 8.45 -19.17
C PHE A 237 -8.88 9.45 -18.90
N ALA A 238 -9.49 9.46 -17.71
CA ALA A 238 -10.45 10.48 -17.29
C ALA A 238 -9.91 11.92 -17.35
N CYS A 239 -8.59 12.09 -17.21
CA CYS A 239 -7.90 13.38 -17.16
C CYS A 239 -7.55 13.92 -18.56
N ALA A 240 -7.63 13.08 -19.60
CA ALA A 240 -7.32 13.46 -20.97
C ALA A 240 -8.25 14.57 -21.50
N ALA A 241 -7.73 15.37 -22.43
CA ALA A 241 -8.48 16.40 -23.13
C ALA A 241 -9.71 15.80 -23.82
N ARG A 242 -10.74 16.63 -24.03
CA ARG A 242 -12.02 16.20 -24.59
C ARG A 242 -11.83 15.54 -25.97
N SER A 243 -11.03 16.14 -26.84
CA SER A 243 -10.63 15.60 -28.14
C SER A 243 -10.11 14.16 -28.07
N MET A 244 -9.19 13.86 -27.16
CA MET A 244 -8.62 12.51 -26.99
C MET A 244 -9.64 11.46 -26.53
N ARG A 245 -10.80 11.88 -26.03
CA ARG A 245 -11.90 11.01 -25.56
C ARG A 245 -13.06 10.92 -26.55
N GLU A 246 -12.98 11.69 -27.64
CA GLU A 246 -13.89 11.72 -28.80
C GLU A 246 -13.21 11.20 -30.08
N ASP A 247 -11.87 11.09 -30.10
CA ASP A 247 -11.12 10.40 -31.16
C ASP A 247 -11.35 8.88 -31.09
N ARG A 248 -12.09 8.36 -32.09
CA ARG A 248 -12.40 6.94 -32.27
C ARG A 248 -11.15 6.05 -32.30
N ASN A 249 -10.12 6.47 -33.04
CA ASN A 249 -8.94 5.66 -33.29
C ASN A 249 -8.06 5.61 -32.04
N PHE A 250 -7.90 6.75 -31.35
CA PHE A 250 -7.16 6.80 -30.10
C PHE A 250 -7.88 6.04 -28.97
N VAL A 251 -9.20 6.19 -28.84
CA VAL A 251 -9.99 5.41 -27.85
C VAL A 251 -9.91 3.92 -28.12
N MET A 252 -9.99 3.47 -29.38
CA MET A 252 -9.79 2.07 -29.76
C MET A 252 -8.42 1.56 -29.28
N GLU A 253 -7.35 2.31 -29.53
CA GLU A 253 -5.99 1.92 -29.12
C GLU A 253 -5.78 1.91 -27.60
N VAL A 254 -6.40 2.83 -26.86
CA VAL A 254 -6.40 2.80 -25.39
C VAL A 254 -7.20 1.60 -24.87
N VAL A 255 -8.35 1.28 -25.48
CA VAL A 255 -9.20 0.13 -25.11
C VAL A 255 -8.51 -1.21 -25.37
N ARG A 256 -7.76 -1.34 -26.47
CA ARG A 256 -6.90 -2.51 -26.78
C ARG A 256 -5.85 -2.82 -25.72
N HIS A 257 -5.48 -1.87 -24.86
CA HIS A 257 -4.66 -2.15 -23.69
C HIS A 257 -5.48 -2.23 -22.40
N GLN A 258 -6.44 -1.32 -22.23
CA GLN A 258 -7.14 -1.06 -20.97
C GLN A 258 -8.65 -0.94 -21.19
N ALA A 259 -9.35 -2.07 -21.32
CA ALA A 259 -10.80 -2.12 -21.61
C ALA A 259 -11.70 -1.28 -20.68
N MET A 260 -11.30 -1.06 -19.42
CA MET A 260 -12.04 -0.20 -18.48
C MET A 260 -11.94 1.30 -18.79
N ALA A 261 -11.03 1.72 -19.69
CA ALA A 261 -10.94 3.10 -20.17
C ALA A 261 -12.18 3.52 -20.98
N LEU A 262 -12.93 2.57 -21.55
CA LEU A 262 -14.22 2.79 -22.22
C LEU A 262 -15.18 3.66 -21.37
N ARG A 263 -15.12 3.56 -20.04
CA ARG A 263 -15.86 4.40 -19.10
C ARG A 263 -15.76 5.90 -19.38
N TYR A 264 -14.62 6.37 -19.89
CA TYR A 264 -14.27 7.78 -20.01
C TYR A 264 -14.32 8.29 -21.46
N ALA A 265 -14.54 7.40 -22.43
CA ALA A 265 -14.84 7.76 -23.81
C ALA A 265 -16.21 8.48 -23.90
N SER A 266 -16.43 9.18 -25.02
CA SER A 266 -17.66 9.93 -25.28
C SER A 266 -18.91 9.04 -25.30
N THR A 267 -20.09 9.65 -25.22
CA THR A 267 -21.38 8.95 -25.31
C THR A 267 -21.52 8.14 -26.61
N GLU A 268 -21.00 8.69 -27.70
CA GLU A 268 -21.06 8.16 -29.06
C GLU A 268 -20.09 6.98 -29.20
N LEU A 269 -18.87 7.11 -28.69
CA LEU A 269 -17.88 6.01 -28.70
C LEU A 269 -18.23 4.88 -27.73
N ARG A 270 -19.11 5.12 -26.75
CA ARG A 270 -19.72 4.07 -25.90
C ARG A 270 -20.94 3.41 -26.56
N ALA A 271 -21.44 3.95 -27.67
CA ALA A 271 -22.37 3.29 -28.59
C ALA A 271 -21.67 2.67 -29.82
N ASP A 272 -20.36 2.86 -29.98
CA ASP A 272 -19.59 2.29 -31.08
C ASP A 272 -19.44 0.77 -30.93
N ALA A 273 -20.02 0.05 -31.89
CA ALA A 273 -20.07 -1.41 -31.92
C ALA A 273 -18.69 -2.09 -31.86
N ASP A 274 -17.66 -1.51 -32.49
CA ASP A 274 -16.34 -2.14 -32.57
C ASP A 274 -15.56 -1.90 -31.28
N ILE A 275 -15.53 -0.64 -30.81
CA ILE A 275 -14.82 -0.26 -29.58
C ILE A 275 -15.43 -1.01 -28.38
N VAL A 276 -16.76 -1.07 -28.30
CA VAL A 276 -17.45 -1.80 -27.23
C VAL A 276 -17.19 -3.29 -27.32
N MET A 277 -17.13 -3.89 -28.52
CA MET A 277 -16.77 -5.30 -28.66
C MET A 277 -15.34 -5.59 -28.22
N GLU A 278 -14.35 -4.78 -28.62
CA GLU A 278 -12.95 -4.95 -28.20
C GLU A 278 -12.77 -4.74 -26.69
N ALA A 279 -13.51 -3.82 -26.07
CA ALA A 279 -13.52 -3.70 -24.61
C ALA A 279 -14.11 -4.96 -23.94
N ILE A 280 -15.21 -5.49 -24.51
CA ILE A 280 -15.95 -6.64 -24.00
C ILE A 280 -15.18 -7.96 -24.12
N THR A 281 -14.48 -8.20 -25.24
CA THR A 281 -13.68 -9.43 -25.43
C THR A 281 -12.58 -9.51 -24.38
N ARG A 282 -11.85 -8.41 -24.17
CA ARG A 282 -10.78 -8.28 -23.19
C ARG A 282 -11.26 -8.32 -21.74
N ASN A 283 -12.43 -7.74 -21.44
CA ASN A 283 -13.03 -7.77 -20.12
C ASN A 283 -14.55 -7.60 -20.19
N GLY A 284 -15.30 -8.67 -19.92
CA GLY A 284 -16.77 -8.66 -19.97
C GLY A 284 -17.45 -7.59 -19.10
N TRP A 285 -16.80 -7.07 -18.04
CA TRP A 285 -17.36 -5.95 -17.27
C TRP A 285 -17.40 -4.62 -18.04
N ALA A 286 -16.75 -4.51 -19.21
CA ALA A 286 -16.82 -3.33 -20.06
C ALA A 286 -18.25 -3.05 -20.56
N LEU A 287 -19.10 -4.08 -20.64
CA LEU A 287 -20.54 -3.98 -20.92
C LEU A 287 -21.24 -2.96 -20.02
N LYS A 288 -20.75 -2.74 -18.78
CA LYS A 288 -21.25 -1.71 -17.85
C LYS A 288 -21.26 -0.30 -18.44
N TYR A 289 -20.33 0.01 -19.34
CA TYR A 289 -20.11 1.35 -19.86
C TYR A 289 -20.63 1.54 -21.29
N ALA A 290 -21.03 0.46 -21.95
CA ALA A 290 -21.69 0.50 -23.25
C ALA A 290 -23.05 1.22 -23.19
N SER A 291 -23.53 1.69 -24.34
CA SER A 291 -24.86 2.28 -24.48
C SER A 291 -25.97 1.25 -24.25
N ASP A 292 -27.17 1.71 -23.93
CA ASP A 292 -28.25 0.86 -23.45
C ASP A 292 -28.78 -0.08 -24.54
N GLU A 293 -28.70 0.34 -25.80
CA GLU A 293 -28.99 -0.47 -27.00
C GLU A 293 -28.02 -1.64 -27.12
N LEU A 294 -26.73 -1.43 -26.82
CA LEU A 294 -25.72 -2.50 -26.81
C LEU A 294 -25.85 -3.40 -25.58
N ARG A 295 -26.30 -2.87 -24.44
CA ARG A 295 -26.65 -3.65 -23.24
C ARG A 295 -27.94 -4.47 -23.41
N ALA A 296 -28.84 -4.05 -24.31
CA ALA A 296 -30.00 -4.83 -24.74
C ALA A 296 -29.70 -5.78 -25.92
N ASN A 297 -28.54 -5.65 -26.58
CA ASN A 297 -28.21 -6.46 -27.75
C ASN A 297 -27.53 -7.79 -27.36
N ARG A 298 -28.26 -8.89 -27.61
CA ARG A 298 -27.88 -10.29 -27.34
C ARG A 298 -26.48 -10.66 -27.85
N LYS A 299 -25.97 -10.06 -28.95
CA LYS A 299 -24.61 -10.31 -29.47
C LYS A 299 -23.53 -9.90 -28.47
N TYR A 300 -23.62 -8.67 -27.96
CA TYR A 300 -22.62 -8.07 -27.08
C TYR A 300 -22.73 -8.63 -25.67
N VAL A 301 -23.95 -8.82 -25.17
CA VAL A 301 -24.18 -9.48 -23.89
C VAL A 301 -23.63 -10.91 -23.88
N LEU A 302 -23.85 -11.71 -24.94
CA LEU A 302 -23.29 -13.07 -25.00
C LEU A 302 -21.76 -13.11 -25.15
N ALA A 303 -21.13 -12.08 -25.73
CA ALA A 303 -19.68 -11.93 -25.75
C ALA A 303 -19.13 -11.57 -24.35
N ALA A 304 -19.76 -10.60 -23.68
CA ALA A 304 -19.40 -10.18 -22.32
C ALA A 304 -19.58 -11.31 -21.31
N VAL A 305 -20.69 -12.03 -21.39
CA VAL A 305 -20.98 -13.23 -20.61
C VAL A 305 -19.97 -14.34 -20.85
N LYS A 306 -19.48 -14.53 -22.09
CA LYS A 306 -18.41 -15.50 -22.40
C LYS A 306 -17.07 -15.11 -21.78
N SER A 307 -16.78 -13.80 -21.70
CA SER A 307 -15.56 -13.26 -21.08
C SER A 307 -15.63 -13.32 -19.53
N ASN A 308 -16.78 -12.99 -18.95
CA ASN A 308 -17.06 -13.06 -17.51
C ASN A 308 -18.56 -13.21 -17.27
N GLY A 309 -19.01 -14.32 -16.66
CA GLY A 309 -20.45 -14.60 -16.50
C GLY A 309 -21.18 -13.54 -15.66
N TYR A 310 -20.49 -12.91 -14.70
CA TYR A 310 -21.06 -11.84 -13.89
C TYR A 310 -21.33 -10.53 -14.67
N ALA A 311 -20.91 -10.43 -15.94
CA ALA A 311 -21.30 -9.33 -16.82
C ALA A 311 -22.82 -9.29 -17.09
N LEU A 312 -23.55 -10.40 -16.87
CA LEU A 312 -25.01 -10.49 -16.96
C LEU A 312 -25.73 -9.37 -16.18
N GLN A 313 -25.14 -8.89 -15.08
CA GLN A 313 -25.71 -7.81 -14.25
C GLN A 313 -25.85 -6.46 -14.98
N PHE A 314 -25.17 -6.27 -16.11
CA PHE A 314 -25.20 -5.03 -16.91
C PHE A 314 -26.08 -5.14 -18.16
N ALA A 315 -26.61 -6.33 -18.47
CA ALA A 315 -27.54 -6.54 -19.58
C ALA A 315 -28.91 -5.92 -19.28
N SER A 316 -29.72 -5.68 -20.31
CA SER A 316 -31.12 -5.25 -20.17
C SER A 316 -31.99 -6.32 -19.51
N ASP A 317 -33.12 -5.91 -18.93
CA ASP A 317 -33.95 -6.80 -18.11
C ASP A 317 -34.59 -7.94 -18.91
N GLU A 318 -34.86 -7.74 -20.20
CA GLU A 318 -35.33 -8.77 -21.13
C GLU A 318 -34.27 -9.87 -21.33
N LEU A 319 -32.99 -9.50 -21.34
CA LEU A 319 -31.88 -10.45 -21.43
C LEU A 319 -31.55 -11.10 -20.08
N ARG A 320 -31.77 -10.40 -18.96
CA ARG A 320 -31.75 -11.01 -17.60
C ARG A 320 -32.95 -11.93 -17.35
N ALA A 321 -34.03 -11.80 -18.12
CA ALA A 321 -35.16 -12.72 -18.18
C ALA A 321 -35.00 -13.86 -19.22
N ASN A 322 -33.97 -13.84 -20.08
CA ASN A 322 -33.81 -14.85 -21.13
C ASN A 322 -33.09 -16.11 -20.62
N ARG A 323 -33.83 -17.20 -20.33
CA ARG A 323 -33.32 -18.47 -19.78
C ARG A 323 -32.00 -18.93 -20.43
N HIS A 324 -31.90 -18.93 -21.76
CA HIS A 324 -30.69 -19.31 -22.48
C HIS A 324 -29.48 -18.39 -22.20
N VAL A 325 -29.67 -17.06 -22.14
CA VAL A 325 -28.59 -16.11 -21.84
C VAL A 325 -28.12 -16.29 -20.39
N VAL A 326 -29.06 -16.42 -19.46
CA VAL A 326 -28.78 -16.63 -18.04
C VAL A 326 -28.03 -17.95 -17.82
N LEU A 327 -28.52 -19.07 -18.34
CA LEU A 327 -27.85 -20.38 -18.24
C LEU A 327 -26.42 -20.34 -18.78
N LYS A 328 -26.19 -19.64 -19.91
CA LYS A 328 -24.84 -19.49 -20.47
C LYS A 328 -23.93 -18.64 -19.56
N ALA A 329 -24.47 -17.65 -18.86
CA ALA A 329 -23.73 -16.90 -17.83
C ALA A 329 -23.43 -17.75 -16.58
N THR A 330 -24.40 -18.52 -16.12
CA THR A 330 -24.24 -19.49 -15.04
C THR A 330 -23.11 -20.48 -15.37
N LYS A 331 -23.12 -21.08 -16.55
CA LYS A 331 -22.09 -22.02 -17.00
C LYS A 331 -20.68 -21.41 -17.08
N THR A 332 -20.55 -20.12 -17.41
CA THR A 332 -19.25 -19.42 -17.38
C THR A 332 -18.86 -18.95 -15.96
N SER A 333 -19.82 -18.71 -15.08
CA SER A 333 -19.55 -18.33 -13.69
C SER A 333 -20.74 -18.72 -12.81
N GLY A 334 -20.61 -19.79 -12.01
CA GLY A 334 -21.74 -20.46 -11.35
C GLY A 334 -22.58 -19.60 -10.39
N GLY A 335 -22.08 -18.44 -9.95
CA GLY A 335 -22.84 -17.45 -9.18
C GLY A 335 -23.65 -16.45 -10.02
N ALA A 336 -23.47 -16.39 -11.35
CA ALA A 336 -24.02 -15.32 -12.19
C ALA A 336 -25.56 -15.32 -12.27
N TRP A 337 -26.20 -16.47 -12.06
CA TRP A 337 -27.65 -16.64 -12.10
C TRP A 337 -28.40 -15.73 -11.11
N ILE A 338 -27.75 -15.26 -10.03
CA ILE A 338 -28.33 -14.32 -9.06
C ILE A 338 -28.76 -12.99 -9.72
N TYR A 339 -28.15 -12.64 -10.85
CA TYR A 339 -28.47 -11.43 -11.63
C TYR A 339 -29.62 -11.61 -12.62
N ALA A 340 -30.20 -12.81 -12.71
CA ALA A 340 -31.41 -13.05 -13.49
C ALA A 340 -32.63 -12.31 -12.93
N SER A 341 -33.66 -12.16 -13.77
CA SER A 341 -34.95 -11.62 -13.36
C SER A 341 -35.53 -12.38 -12.16
N LYS A 342 -36.37 -11.72 -11.35
CA LYS A 342 -36.97 -12.34 -10.16
C LYS A 342 -37.83 -13.54 -10.57
N GLU A 343 -38.47 -13.43 -11.72
CA GLU A 343 -39.39 -14.37 -12.34
C GLU A 343 -38.67 -15.67 -12.71
N LEU A 344 -37.48 -15.60 -13.31
CA LEU A 344 -36.64 -16.78 -13.55
C LEU A 344 -36.13 -17.39 -12.25
N ARG A 345 -35.73 -16.58 -11.26
CA ARG A 345 -35.24 -17.08 -9.97
C ARG A 345 -36.33 -17.70 -9.08
N MET A 346 -37.60 -17.57 -9.46
CA MET A 346 -38.75 -18.28 -8.89
C MET A 346 -39.28 -19.40 -9.81
N ASN A 347 -38.69 -19.62 -10.99
CA ASN A 347 -39.09 -20.71 -11.87
C ASN A 347 -38.41 -22.02 -11.44
N ARG A 348 -39.20 -22.97 -10.93
CA ARG A 348 -38.76 -24.27 -10.40
C ARG A 348 -37.80 -25.02 -11.32
N GLU A 349 -38.17 -25.18 -12.59
CA GLU A 349 -37.36 -25.92 -13.58
C GLU A 349 -35.99 -25.28 -13.80
N PHE A 350 -35.96 -23.95 -13.92
CA PHE A 350 -34.73 -23.19 -14.11
C PHE A 350 -33.83 -23.26 -12.88
N VAL A 351 -34.39 -23.16 -11.67
CA VAL A 351 -33.62 -23.31 -10.42
C VAL A 351 -33.06 -24.73 -10.32
N LEU A 352 -33.84 -25.76 -10.65
CA LEU A 352 -33.37 -27.15 -10.71
C LEU A 352 -32.23 -27.33 -11.74
N GLU A 353 -32.34 -26.73 -12.93
CA GLU A 353 -31.29 -26.77 -13.96
C GLU A 353 -29.99 -26.05 -13.52
N VAL A 354 -30.12 -24.92 -12.82
CA VAL A 354 -28.98 -24.20 -12.22
C VAL A 354 -28.33 -25.01 -11.10
N VAL A 355 -29.12 -25.65 -10.25
CA VAL A 355 -28.64 -26.49 -9.14
C VAL A 355 -27.93 -27.76 -9.66
N LYS A 356 -28.43 -28.39 -10.73
CA LYS A 356 -27.77 -29.50 -11.44
C LYS A 356 -26.37 -29.13 -11.94
N GLN A 357 -26.16 -27.86 -12.34
CA GLN A 357 -24.84 -27.37 -12.78
C GLN A 357 -23.98 -26.87 -11.62
N HIS A 358 -24.59 -26.28 -10.58
CA HIS A 358 -23.89 -25.71 -9.43
C HIS A 358 -24.68 -25.89 -8.12
N SER A 359 -24.43 -26.99 -7.41
CA SER A 359 -25.06 -27.30 -6.11
C SER A 359 -24.93 -26.19 -5.05
N LYS A 360 -23.87 -25.39 -5.07
CA LYS A 360 -23.70 -24.20 -4.19
C LYS A 360 -24.70 -23.07 -4.48
N ALA A 361 -25.52 -23.17 -5.55
CA ALA A 361 -26.61 -22.24 -5.83
C ALA A 361 -27.75 -22.29 -4.79
N LEU A 362 -27.97 -23.43 -4.12
CA LEU A 362 -29.01 -23.58 -3.10
C LEU A 362 -28.92 -22.55 -1.96
N LYS A 363 -27.72 -22.00 -1.70
CA LYS A 363 -27.52 -20.88 -0.76
C LYS A 363 -28.33 -19.60 -1.10
N TYR A 364 -28.69 -19.40 -2.37
CA TYR A 364 -29.25 -18.15 -2.89
C TYR A 364 -30.64 -18.30 -3.55
N VAL A 365 -31.28 -19.46 -3.43
CA VAL A 365 -32.68 -19.65 -3.88
C VAL A 365 -33.67 -19.03 -2.88
N SER A 366 -34.95 -18.92 -3.25
CA SER A 366 -35.99 -18.51 -2.30
C SER A 366 -36.25 -19.62 -1.26
N LYS A 367 -36.84 -19.28 -0.11
CA LYS A 367 -37.18 -20.29 0.91
C LYS A 367 -38.05 -21.40 0.33
N GLU A 368 -39.06 -21.04 -0.46
CA GLU A 368 -39.94 -21.96 -1.20
C GLU A 368 -39.17 -22.98 -2.05
N MET A 369 -38.06 -22.56 -2.70
CA MET A 369 -37.20 -23.43 -3.51
C MET A 369 -36.17 -24.21 -2.69
N ALA A 370 -35.93 -23.83 -1.42
CA ALA A 370 -35.14 -24.57 -0.44
C ALA A 370 -35.98 -25.50 0.45
N ASP A 371 -37.32 -25.39 0.35
CA ASP A 371 -38.32 -26.35 0.84
C ASP A 371 -38.69 -27.40 -0.25
N ASP A 372 -38.29 -27.21 -1.51
CA ASP A 372 -38.52 -28.17 -2.59
C ASP A 372 -37.57 -29.37 -2.51
N ARG A 373 -38.12 -30.54 -2.17
CA ARG A 373 -37.35 -31.76 -1.92
C ARG A 373 -36.55 -32.22 -3.15
N GLU A 374 -37.03 -32.07 -4.39
CA GLU A 374 -36.28 -32.48 -5.59
C GLU A 374 -35.07 -31.56 -5.82
N ILE A 375 -35.25 -30.24 -5.65
CA ILE A 375 -34.17 -29.26 -5.80
C ILE A 375 -33.09 -29.49 -4.74
N VAL A 376 -33.49 -29.78 -3.49
CA VAL A 376 -32.56 -30.08 -2.40
C VAL A 376 -31.86 -31.42 -2.59
N GLU A 377 -32.59 -32.49 -2.92
CA GLU A 377 -32.01 -33.80 -3.25
C GLU A 377 -30.95 -33.66 -4.35
N GLU A 378 -31.25 -32.92 -5.42
CA GLU A 378 -30.34 -32.73 -6.54
C GLU A 378 -29.08 -31.91 -6.16
N ALA A 379 -29.23 -30.88 -5.33
CA ALA A 379 -28.10 -30.12 -4.79
C ALA A 379 -27.20 -31.01 -3.93
N VAL A 380 -27.81 -31.80 -3.05
CA VAL A 380 -27.16 -32.75 -2.14
C VAL A 380 -26.46 -33.87 -2.89
N ARG A 381 -27.10 -34.42 -3.92
CA ARG A 381 -26.59 -35.50 -4.79
C ARG A 381 -25.25 -35.16 -5.43
N HIS A 382 -25.03 -33.87 -5.72
CA HIS A 382 -23.80 -33.31 -6.29
C HIS A 382 -22.85 -32.70 -5.24
N ASN A 383 -23.34 -32.32 -4.06
CA ASN A 383 -22.54 -31.84 -2.93
C ASN A 383 -23.33 -31.98 -1.62
N GLY A 384 -22.97 -32.97 -0.79
CA GLY A 384 -23.62 -33.16 0.52
C GLY A 384 -23.53 -31.95 1.45
N GLY A 385 -22.52 -31.09 1.28
CA GLY A 385 -22.40 -29.80 1.97
C GLY A 385 -23.43 -28.75 1.54
N ALA A 386 -24.28 -29.02 0.54
CA ALA A 386 -25.41 -28.16 0.19
C ALA A 386 -26.57 -28.27 1.20
N LEU A 387 -26.71 -29.39 1.93
CA LEU A 387 -27.79 -29.60 2.90
C LEU A 387 -27.88 -28.47 3.94
N LYS A 388 -26.75 -27.83 4.29
CA LYS A 388 -26.71 -26.67 5.22
C LYS A 388 -27.48 -25.43 4.73
N TYR A 389 -27.97 -25.43 3.48
CA TYR A 389 -28.82 -24.38 2.89
C TYR A 389 -30.27 -24.81 2.62
N ALA A 390 -30.63 -26.07 2.86
CA ALA A 390 -32.02 -26.54 2.80
C ALA A 390 -32.84 -26.02 3.99
N SER A 391 -34.17 -26.09 3.89
CA SER A 391 -35.06 -25.69 4.99
C SER A 391 -34.93 -26.57 6.23
N ASP A 392 -35.35 -26.05 7.38
CA ASP A 392 -35.29 -26.75 8.68
C ASP A 392 -35.99 -28.12 8.66
N TYR A 393 -37.02 -28.26 7.83
CA TYR A 393 -37.72 -29.52 7.59
C TYR A 393 -36.80 -30.52 6.87
N LEU A 394 -36.29 -30.17 5.68
CA LEU A 394 -35.46 -31.07 4.88
C LEU A 394 -34.09 -31.34 5.52
N ARG A 395 -33.54 -30.42 6.31
CA ARG A 395 -32.34 -30.64 7.14
C ARG A 395 -32.53 -31.71 8.24
N THR A 396 -33.76 -32.15 8.49
CA THR A 396 -34.11 -33.22 9.44
C THR A 396 -34.85 -34.40 8.78
N ASP A 397 -34.97 -34.41 7.45
CA ASP A 397 -35.53 -35.55 6.70
C ASP A 397 -34.54 -36.72 6.75
N HIS A 398 -34.96 -37.82 7.38
CA HIS A 398 -34.11 -38.99 7.61
C HIS A 398 -33.64 -39.64 6.30
N GLU A 399 -34.45 -39.65 5.25
CA GLU A 399 -34.09 -40.29 3.98
C GLU A 399 -32.99 -39.49 3.27
N LEU A 400 -33.19 -38.17 3.17
CA LEU A 400 -32.24 -37.24 2.58
C LEU A 400 -30.92 -37.18 3.37
N VAL A 401 -30.99 -37.10 4.70
CA VAL A 401 -29.80 -37.12 5.57
C VAL A 401 -29.02 -38.42 5.40
N MET A 402 -29.70 -39.57 5.30
CA MET A 402 -29.03 -40.85 5.05
C MET A 402 -28.45 -40.96 3.64
N GLU A 403 -29.02 -40.35 2.58
CA GLU A 403 -28.34 -40.29 1.27
C GLU A 403 -27.03 -39.49 1.36
N VAL A 404 -27.04 -38.33 2.04
CA VAL A 404 -25.85 -37.49 2.25
C VAL A 404 -24.76 -38.29 2.97
N LEU A 405 -25.13 -38.95 4.06
CA LEU A 405 -24.19 -39.71 4.88
C LEU A 405 -23.66 -40.93 4.14
N LYS A 406 -24.52 -41.69 3.43
CA LYS A 406 -24.08 -42.82 2.60
C LYS A 406 -23.09 -42.40 1.52
N LYS A 407 -23.32 -41.26 0.84
CA LYS A 407 -22.35 -40.73 -0.15
C LYS A 407 -21.03 -40.25 0.46
N LYS A 408 -21.04 -39.71 1.69
CA LYS A 408 -19.79 -39.37 2.40
C LYS A 408 -19.07 -40.61 2.95
N LEU A 409 -19.81 -41.61 3.44
CA LEU A 409 -19.26 -42.89 3.90
C LEU A 409 -18.72 -43.75 2.75
N SER A 410 -19.32 -43.71 1.55
CA SER A 410 -18.73 -44.33 0.35
C SER A 410 -17.51 -43.58 -0.19
N ALA A 411 -17.19 -42.38 0.33
CA ALA A 411 -15.94 -41.67 0.11
C ALA A 411 -14.96 -41.79 1.31
N PHE A 412 -15.40 -42.43 2.39
CA PHE A 412 -14.65 -42.73 3.61
C PHE A 412 -14.89 -44.21 3.97
N GLU A 413 -14.41 -45.11 3.11
CA GLU A 413 -14.38 -46.55 3.37
C GLU A 413 -13.49 -46.84 4.60
N LEU A 414 -14.05 -46.76 5.83
CA LEU A 414 -13.54 -47.39 7.07
C LEU A 414 -14.33 -47.11 8.38
N MET A 415 -15.44 -46.35 8.36
CA MET A 415 -16.21 -46.07 9.61
C MET A 415 -17.54 -46.83 9.71
N ASN A 416 -17.55 -47.84 10.59
CA ASN A 416 -18.78 -48.47 11.08
C ASN A 416 -19.59 -47.44 11.88
N VAL A 417 -20.65 -46.91 11.28
CA VAL A 417 -21.64 -46.03 11.94
C VAL A 417 -23.00 -46.69 11.79
N ASP A 418 -23.67 -46.92 12.92
CA ASP A 418 -24.91 -47.72 12.95
C ASP A 418 -26.11 -46.90 12.43
N GLU A 419 -26.89 -47.47 11.50
CA GLU A 419 -27.99 -46.73 10.86
C GLU A 419 -29.09 -46.37 11.86
N ASP A 420 -29.28 -47.19 12.89
CA ASP A 420 -30.33 -47.02 13.90
C ASP A 420 -30.05 -45.88 14.90
N GLU A 421 -28.79 -45.53 15.17
CA GLU A 421 -28.46 -44.42 16.07
C GLU A 421 -28.79 -43.07 15.41
N ILE A 422 -28.41 -42.91 14.13
CA ILE A 422 -28.77 -41.72 13.33
C ILE A 422 -30.29 -41.62 13.17
N ARG A 423 -30.97 -42.76 12.93
CA ARG A 423 -32.44 -42.86 12.88
C ARG A 423 -33.08 -42.37 14.17
N ALA A 424 -32.58 -42.79 15.33
CA ALA A 424 -33.09 -42.36 16.63
C ALA A 424 -32.94 -40.85 16.85
N ASP A 425 -31.80 -40.23 16.51
CA ASP A 425 -31.57 -38.79 16.71
C ASP A 425 -32.35 -37.91 15.71
N CYS A 426 -32.51 -38.33 14.45
CA CYS A 426 -33.41 -37.66 13.51
C CYS A 426 -34.87 -37.68 14.00
N ILE A 427 -35.34 -38.80 14.57
CA ILE A 427 -36.68 -38.92 15.16
C ILE A 427 -36.85 -38.00 16.37
N LYS A 428 -35.84 -37.91 17.27
CA LYS A 428 -35.85 -36.97 18.40
C LYS A 428 -35.92 -35.50 17.93
N ALA A 429 -35.19 -35.13 16.88
CA ALA A 429 -35.24 -33.77 16.32
C ALA A 429 -36.64 -33.44 15.77
N ARG A 430 -37.22 -34.36 14.98
CA ARG A 430 -38.59 -34.25 14.42
C ARG A 430 -39.67 -34.17 15.52
N ALA A 431 -39.47 -34.85 16.65
CA ALA A 431 -40.36 -34.77 17.81
C ALA A 431 -40.29 -33.39 18.50
N LYS A 432 -39.09 -32.82 18.69
CA LYS A 432 -38.92 -31.49 19.30
C LYS A 432 -39.55 -30.36 18.49
N MET A 433 -39.46 -30.39 17.15
CA MET A 433 -40.06 -29.35 16.31
C MET A 433 -41.61 -29.30 16.40
N LYS A 434 -42.28 -30.44 16.63
CA LYS A 434 -43.75 -30.47 16.79
C LYS A 434 -44.26 -29.67 18.00
N TYR A 435 -43.42 -29.45 19.02
CA TYR A 435 -43.79 -28.74 20.24
C TYR A 435 -43.76 -27.20 20.14
N VAL A 436 -43.36 -26.63 18.99
CA VAL A 436 -43.17 -25.17 18.83
C VAL A 436 -44.38 -24.48 18.14
N LYS A 437 -45.48 -25.20 17.86
CA LYS A 437 -46.72 -24.61 17.31
C LYS A 437 -48.01 -25.14 17.94
N SER A 438 -48.41 -24.50 19.03
CA SER A 438 -49.79 -24.50 19.51
C SER A 438 -50.12 -23.12 20.13
N PRO A 439 -50.68 -22.16 19.35
CA PRO A 439 -51.15 -20.91 19.91
C PRO A 439 -52.49 -21.14 20.62
N GLN A 440 -52.55 -20.94 21.94
CA GLN A 440 -53.81 -20.83 22.65
C GLN A 440 -54.09 -19.37 23.02
N SER A 441 -55.33 -18.96 22.74
CA SER A 441 -55.87 -17.65 23.03
C SER A 441 -56.09 -17.44 24.53
N CYS A 442 -55.90 -16.20 25.00
CA CYS A 442 -56.83 -15.58 25.95
C CYS A 442 -56.74 -14.05 25.89
N ALA A 443 -57.66 -13.38 26.60
CA ALA A 443 -57.93 -11.95 26.49
C ALA A 443 -56.97 -11.05 27.32
N SER A 444 -57.27 -9.75 27.31
CA SER A 444 -56.43 -8.62 27.76
C SER A 444 -56.50 -8.38 29.31
N PRO A 445 -55.85 -7.34 29.89
CA PRO A 445 -55.23 -7.39 31.24
C PRO A 445 -56.15 -6.89 32.39
N PRO A 446 -55.61 -6.72 33.61
CA PRO A 446 -55.12 -5.37 33.98
C PRO A 446 -53.86 -5.29 34.87
N ASP A 447 -53.38 -4.05 35.04
CA ASP A 447 -52.59 -3.48 36.16
C ASP A 447 -51.09 -3.80 36.36
N SER A 448 -50.48 -2.99 37.24
CA SER A 448 -49.04 -2.62 37.35
C SER A 448 -48.70 -2.30 38.84
N PRO A 449 -47.50 -1.79 39.25
CA PRO A 449 -46.31 -1.34 38.51
C PRO A 449 -44.92 -1.74 39.12
N VAL A 450 -43.86 -1.07 38.66
CA VAL A 450 -42.50 -0.93 39.27
C VAL A 450 -41.54 -2.15 39.22
N ALA A 451 -40.61 -2.12 38.26
CA ALA A 451 -39.16 -1.96 38.53
C ALA A 451 -38.29 -1.97 37.24
N LYS A 452 -37.34 -1.03 37.16
CA LYS A 452 -36.05 -1.15 36.44
C LYS A 452 -34.97 -1.36 37.53
N PRO A 453 -33.82 -2.04 37.33
CA PRO A 453 -32.84 -1.64 36.31
C PRO A 453 -31.91 -2.77 35.76
N VAL A 454 -30.80 -2.32 35.14
CA VAL A 454 -29.53 -3.02 34.84
C VAL A 454 -29.45 -3.86 33.56
N LEU A 455 -28.59 -3.41 32.65
CA LEU A 455 -27.93 -4.24 31.63
C LEU A 455 -26.88 -5.14 32.30
N ARG A 456 -27.03 -6.46 32.17
CA ARG A 456 -25.91 -7.41 32.33
C ARG A 456 -25.92 -8.41 31.18
N SER A 457 -24.72 -8.89 30.85
CA SER A 457 -24.45 -9.74 29.69
C SER A 457 -24.88 -11.19 29.91
N ALA A 458 -25.55 -11.75 28.91
CA ALA A 458 -25.66 -13.18 28.66
C ALA A 458 -25.71 -13.38 27.13
N ARG A 459 -24.97 -14.26 26.42
CA ARG A 459 -24.05 -15.36 26.77
C ARG A 459 -24.55 -16.35 27.82
N GLU A 460 -24.73 -17.59 27.36
CA GLU A 460 -25.50 -18.65 28.03
C GLU A 460 -26.99 -18.25 28.22
N ASP A 461 -28.00 -19.07 27.91
CA ASP A 461 -28.02 -20.47 27.46
C ASP A 461 -28.80 -20.68 26.15
N LEU A 462 -28.24 -21.53 25.28
CA LEU A 462 -29.00 -22.24 24.25
C LEU A 462 -28.87 -23.74 24.56
N PRO A 463 -29.96 -24.45 24.89
CA PRO A 463 -29.85 -25.83 25.38
C PRO A 463 -29.36 -26.77 24.28
N VAL A 464 -28.25 -27.45 24.59
CA VAL A 464 -27.45 -28.32 23.72
C VAL A 464 -28.31 -29.23 22.82
N ALA A 465 -28.31 -28.96 21.51
CA ALA A 465 -28.57 -29.99 20.51
C ALA A 465 -27.40 -30.99 20.55
N SER A 466 -27.69 -32.29 20.38
CA SER A 466 -26.73 -33.37 20.66
C SER A 466 -25.36 -33.13 20.00
N GLU A 467 -24.30 -33.23 20.79
CA GLU A 467 -22.94 -32.91 20.34
C GLU A 467 -22.54 -33.69 19.07
N GLY A 468 -23.07 -34.91 18.86
CA GLY A 468 -22.87 -35.68 17.64
C GLY A 468 -23.34 -34.94 16.39
N LEU A 469 -24.62 -34.57 16.31
CA LEU A 469 -25.17 -33.81 15.17
C LEU A 469 -24.52 -32.42 15.05
N GLY A 470 -24.19 -31.77 16.16
CA GLY A 470 -23.44 -30.50 16.16
C GLY A 470 -22.04 -30.64 15.55
N LYS A 471 -21.26 -31.63 15.97
CA LYS A 471 -19.89 -31.91 15.49
C LYS A 471 -19.90 -32.41 14.03
N ILE A 472 -20.87 -33.23 13.64
CA ILE A 472 -21.06 -33.68 12.26
C ILE A 472 -21.40 -32.50 11.33
N LEU A 473 -22.36 -31.64 11.72
CA LEU A 473 -22.70 -30.46 10.92
C LEU A 473 -21.56 -29.42 10.89
N ALA A 474 -20.77 -29.29 11.96
CA ALA A 474 -19.56 -28.46 11.97
C ALA A 474 -18.47 -29.00 11.03
N ALA A 475 -18.23 -30.32 11.02
CA ALA A 475 -17.31 -30.97 10.08
C ALA A 475 -17.80 -30.87 8.62
N ILE A 476 -19.12 -30.87 8.38
CA ILE A 476 -19.74 -30.59 7.07
C ILE A 476 -19.69 -29.08 6.71
N ALA A 477 -19.35 -28.21 7.66
CA ALA A 477 -19.28 -26.76 7.49
C ALA A 477 -17.85 -26.19 7.36
N ALA A 478 -16.82 -26.96 7.70
CA ALA A 478 -15.41 -26.57 7.56
C ALA A 478 -14.87 -26.65 6.12
N ASP A 479 -15.57 -27.37 5.23
CA ASP A 479 -15.44 -27.39 3.75
C ASP A 479 -16.60 -26.64 3.02
#